data_AF-A0A3B7D926-F1
#
_entry.id   AF-A0A3B7D926-F1
#
_cell.length_a   1.000
_cell.length_b   1.000
_cell.length_c   1.000
_cell.angle_alpha   90.00
_cell.angle_beta   90.00
_cell.angle_gamma   90.00
#
_symmetry.space_group_name_H-M   'P 1'
#
loop_
_entity.id
_entity.type
_entity.pdbx_description
1 polymer ?
#
loop_
_entity_poly.entity_id
_entity_poly.type
_entity_poly.pdbx_seq_one_letter_code
_entity_poly.pdbx_strand_id
1 'polypeptide(L)'
;MITALRMMVTCRWSGRRIQRYLDADPAATLSREEMARLEAHLAVCDRCSAAVSDYRGVKAALARLAERRTPDEASIARLQLAARRLADGSVH
;
A
#
# COMPACT_ATOMS: atom_id res chain seq x y z
N MET A 1 -16.83 15.03 28.90
CA MET A 1 -15.96 13.83 28.90
C MET A 1 -16.33 12.78 27.84
N ILE A 2 -17.61 12.57 27.53
CA ILE A 2 -18.08 11.57 26.53
C ILE A 2 -17.48 11.81 25.13
N THR A 3 -17.33 13.07 24.70
CA THR A 3 -16.80 13.43 23.37
C THR A 3 -15.33 13.05 23.17
N ALA A 4 -14.49 13.25 24.18
CA ALA A 4 -13.05 12.92 24.11
C ALA A 4 -12.81 11.40 24.06
N LEU A 5 -13.55 10.64 24.87
CA LEU A 5 -13.52 9.17 24.84
C LEU A 5 -13.97 8.64 23.48
N ARG A 6 -15.04 9.19 22.92
CA ARG A 6 -15.53 8.83 21.58
C ARG A 6 -14.48 9.11 20.51
N MET A 7 -13.80 10.27 20.58
CA MET A 7 -12.71 10.63 19.67
C MET A 7 -11.55 9.63 19.75
N MET A 8 -11.10 9.25 20.95
CA MET A 8 -10.03 8.25 21.11
C MET A 8 -10.41 6.88 20.53
N VAL A 9 -11.65 6.44 20.72
CA VAL A 9 -12.14 5.17 20.16
C VAL A 9 -12.16 5.24 18.63
N THR A 10 -12.62 6.35 18.05
CA THR A 10 -12.61 6.54 16.59
C THR A 10 -11.19 6.62 16.03
N CYS A 11 -10.27 7.34 16.68
CA CYS A 11 -8.86 7.41 16.27
C CYS A 11 -8.20 6.03 16.31
N ARG A 12 -8.44 5.25 17.37
CA ARG A 12 -7.89 3.88 17.49
C ARG A 12 -8.46 2.95 16.42
N TRP A 13 -9.76 3.06 16.14
CA TRP A 13 -10.41 2.29 15.07
C TRP A 13 -9.85 2.65 13.69
N SER A 14 -9.71 3.95 13.39
CA SER A 14 -9.17 4.46 12.13
C SER A 14 -7.71 4.09 11.95
N GLY A 15 -6.87 4.31 12.97
CA GLY A 15 -5.45 3.98 12.94
C GLY A 15 -5.16 2.51 12.58
N ARG A 16 -5.99 1.57 13.05
CA ARG A 16 -5.88 0.14 12.72
C ARG A 16 -6.33 -0.23 11.30
N ARG A 17 -6.92 0.71 10.56
CA ARG A 17 -7.51 0.48 9.22
C ARG A 17 -6.86 1.29 8.12
N ILE A 18 -6.07 2.31 8.45
CA ILE A 18 -5.37 3.16 7.47
C ILE A 18 -4.52 2.33 6.49
N GLN A 19 -3.73 1.37 6.97
CA GLN A 19 -2.87 0.57 6.07
C GLN A 19 -3.71 -0.27 5.10
N ARG A 20 -4.72 -1.00 5.59
CA ARG A 20 -5.63 -1.77 4.73
C ARG A 20 -6.35 -0.91 3.69
N TYR A 21 -6.76 0.29 4.09
CA TYR A 21 -7.34 1.28 3.18
C TYR A 21 -6.37 1.71 2.09
N LEU A 22 -5.09 1.94 2.43
CA LEU A 22 -4.08 2.44 1.51
C LEU A 22 -3.49 1.38 0.57
N ASP A 23 -3.40 0.15 1.05
CA ASP A 23 -2.80 -0.96 0.31
C ASP A 23 -3.83 -1.68 -0.58
N ALA A 24 -5.12 -1.38 -0.42
CA ALA A 24 -6.22 -2.05 -1.12
C ALA A 24 -6.09 -3.58 -1.04
N ASP A 25 -5.68 -4.07 0.14
CA ASP A 25 -5.34 -5.47 0.37
C ASP A 25 -6.52 -6.38 -0.02
N PRO A 26 -6.39 -7.21 -1.09
CA PRO A 26 -7.46 -8.07 -1.55
C PRO A 26 -7.82 -9.16 -0.53
N ALA A 27 -6.94 -9.49 0.41
CA ALA A 27 -7.22 -10.44 1.49
C ALA A 27 -7.97 -9.79 2.68
N ALA A 28 -8.04 -8.46 2.74
CA ALA A 28 -8.62 -7.72 3.86
C ALA A 28 -9.33 -6.42 3.42
N THR A 29 -10.13 -6.50 2.35
CA THR A 29 -10.87 -5.36 1.79
C THR A 29 -11.82 -4.76 2.82
N LEU A 30 -11.78 -3.44 2.97
CA LEU A 30 -12.75 -2.70 3.78
C LEU A 30 -14.10 -2.64 3.06
N SER A 31 -15.19 -2.77 3.82
CA SER A 31 -16.52 -2.55 3.26
C SER A 31 -16.72 -1.08 2.86
N ARG A 32 -17.69 -0.78 1.98
CA ARG A 32 -18.03 0.60 1.61
C ARG A 32 -18.38 1.48 2.81
N GLU A 33 -19.07 0.93 3.80
CA GLU A 33 -19.41 1.63 5.03
C GLU A 33 -18.19 1.91 5.91
N GLU A 34 -17.26 0.95 6.01
CA GLU A 34 -16.00 1.15 6.73
C GLU A 34 -15.13 2.22 6.05
N MET A 35 -15.07 2.22 4.72
CA MET A 35 -14.34 3.25 3.97
C MET A 35 -14.94 4.63 4.21
N ALA A 36 -16.26 4.79 4.05
CA ALA A 36 -16.94 6.07 4.28
C ALA A 36 -16.73 6.58 5.72
N ARG A 37 -16.79 5.68 6.72
CA ARG A 37 -16.52 6.03 8.12
C ARG A 37 -15.07 6.47 8.35
N LEU A 38 -14.12 5.81 7.72
CA LEU A 38 -12.71 6.17 7.81
C LEU A 38 -12.46 7.53 7.16
N GLU A 39 -12.98 7.76 5.96
CA GLU A 39 -12.86 9.03 5.23
C GLU A 39 -13.46 10.20 6.02
N ALA A 40 -14.66 10.02 6.59
CA ALA A 40 -15.28 11.02 7.44
C ALA A 40 -14.42 11.37 8.67
N HIS A 41 -13.73 10.39 9.25
CA HIS A 41 -12.83 10.63 10.37
C HIS A 41 -11.52 11.32 9.93
N LEU A 42 -10.95 10.92 8.80
CA LEU A 42 -9.74 11.54 8.25
C LEU A 42 -9.96 13.01 7.90
N ALA A 43 -11.18 13.39 7.52
CA ALA A 43 -11.53 14.78 7.23
C ALA A 43 -11.48 15.71 8.47
N VAL A 44 -11.52 15.16 9.69
CA VAL A 44 -11.63 15.94 10.93
C VAL A 44 -10.51 15.67 11.94
N CYS A 45 -9.64 14.69 11.69
CA CYS A 45 -8.59 14.28 12.63
C CYS A 45 -7.20 14.44 12.02
N ASP A 46 -6.50 15.51 12.43
CA ASP A 46 -5.15 15.84 11.96
C ASP A 46 -4.13 14.73 12.22
N ARG A 47 -4.25 14.03 13.35
CA ARG A 47 -3.34 12.93 13.67
C ARG A 47 -3.45 11.78 12.68
N CYS A 48 -4.69 11.40 12.32
CA CYS A 48 -4.90 10.30 11.39
C CYS A 48 -4.62 10.73 9.94
N SER A 49 -4.89 11.98 9.56
CA SER A 49 -4.55 12.50 8.24
C SER A 49 -3.03 12.65 8.03
N ALA A 50 -2.29 13.05 9.08
CA ALA A 50 -0.83 13.06 9.06
C ALA A 50 -0.27 11.65 8.84
N ALA A 51 -0.77 10.65 9.58
CA ALA A 51 -0.34 9.26 9.40
C ALA A 51 -0.60 8.73 7.97
N VAL A 52 -1.75 9.08 7.35
CA VAL A 52 -2.03 8.77 5.94
C VAL A 52 -1.00 9.40 5.01
N SER A 53 -0.64 10.66 5.26
CA SER A 53 0.34 11.39 4.46
C SER A 53 1.73 10.76 4.57
N ASP A 54 2.15 10.35 5.77
CA ASP A 54 3.41 9.66 6.00
C ASP A 54 3.47 8.32 5.23
N TYR A 55 2.43 7.49 5.33
CA TYR A 55 2.37 6.23 4.60
C TYR A 55 2.42 6.43 3.09
N ARG A 56 1.73 7.44 2.55
CA ARG A 56 1.80 7.79 1.12
C ARG A 56 3.21 8.24 0.72
N GLY A 57 3.88 9.02 1.57
CA GLY A 57 5.27 9.43 1.37
C GLY A 57 6.22 8.23 1.29
N VAL A 58 6.08 7.27 2.22
CA VAL A 58 6.85 6.02 2.21
C VAL A 58 6.57 5.21 0.95
N LYS A 59 5.30 5.02 0.57
CA LYS A 59 4.91 4.30 -0.65
C LYS A 59 5.54 4.93 -1.90
N ALA A 60 5.52 6.26 -2.02
CA ALA A 60 6.15 6.98 -3.12
C ALA A 60 7.68 6.87 -3.12
N ALA A 61 8.32 6.86 -1.96
CA ALA A 61 9.76 6.63 -1.86
C ALA A 61 10.14 5.21 -2.29
N LEU A 62 9.37 4.21 -1.87
CA LEU A 62 9.55 2.81 -2.27
C LEU A 62 9.33 2.61 -3.78
N ALA A 63 8.29 3.22 -4.35
CA ALA A 63 8.03 3.17 -5.80
C ALA A 63 9.21 3.73 -6.60
N ARG A 64 9.73 4.91 -6.23
CA ARG A 64 10.91 5.51 -6.87
C ARG A 64 12.19 4.70 -6.70
N LEU A 65 12.30 3.93 -5.62
CA LEU A 65 13.42 3.01 -5.42
C LEU A 65 13.26 1.78 -6.31
N ALA A 66 12.04 1.24 -6.42
CA ALA A 66 11.72 0.10 -7.28
C ALA A 66 11.98 0.46 -8.75
N GLU A 67 11.50 1.60 -9.24
CA GLU A 67 11.77 2.10 -10.59
C GLU A 67 13.27 2.13 -10.91
N ARG A 68 14.08 2.64 -9.97
CA ARG A 68 15.55 2.69 -10.13
C ARG A 68 16.23 1.32 -10.14
N ARG A 69 15.61 0.31 -9.56
CA ARG A 69 16.15 -1.06 -9.49
C ARG A 69 15.49 -2.02 -10.47
N THR A 70 14.48 -1.58 -11.22
CA THR A 70 13.79 -2.43 -12.18
C THR A 70 14.74 -2.68 -13.34
N PRO A 71 15.08 -3.95 -13.65
CA PRO A 71 15.90 -4.25 -14.82
C PRO A 71 15.25 -3.70 -16.07
N ASP A 72 16.03 -3.19 -17.01
CA ASP A 72 15.49 -2.74 -18.29
C ASP A 72 14.84 -3.90 -19.05
N GLU A 73 13.86 -3.59 -19.89
CA GLU A 73 13.08 -4.59 -20.63
C GLU A 73 13.97 -5.52 -21.47
N ALA A 74 15.09 -5.03 -22.01
CA ALA A 74 16.01 -5.85 -22.78
C ALA A 74 16.76 -6.85 -21.89
N SER A 75 17.11 -6.47 -20.66
CA SER A 75 17.65 -7.39 -19.66
C SER A 75 16.63 -8.45 -19.24
N ILE A 76 15.36 -8.10 -19.06
CA ILE A 76 14.29 -9.06 -18.77
C ILE A 76 14.10 -10.04 -19.94
N ALA A 77 14.02 -9.54 -21.18
CA ALA A 77 13.88 -10.36 -22.37
C ALA A 77 15.05 -11.34 -22.54
N ARG A 78 16.28 -10.90 -22.27
CA ARG A 78 17.47 -11.77 -22.28
C ARG A 78 17.38 -12.88 -21.22
N LEU A 79 16.93 -12.55 -20.01
CA LEU A 79 16.72 -13.52 -18.93
C LEU A 79 15.64 -14.55 -19.28
N GLN A 80 14.51 -14.10 -19.84
CA GLN A 80 13.45 -14.98 -20.30
C GLN A 80 13.91 -15.92 -21.43
N LEU A 81 14.69 -15.41 -22.38
CA LEU A 81 15.26 -16.22 -23.46
C LEU A 81 16.25 -17.25 -22.91
N ALA A 82 17.11 -16.87 -21.97
CA ALA A 82 18.04 -17.78 -21.31
C ALA A 82 17.30 -18.88 -20.53
N ALA A 83 16.25 -18.51 -19.79
CA ALA A 83 15.42 -19.46 -19.04
C ALA A 83 14.72 -20.46 -19.99
N ARG A 84 14.20 -20.01 -21.13
CA ARG A 84 13.62 -20.89 -22.15
C ARG A 84 14.65 -21.85 -22.71
N ARG A 85 15.84 -21.37 -23.09
CA ARG A 85 16.92 -22.24 -23.59
C ARG A 85 17.35 -23.31 -22.60
N LEU A 86 17.37 -22.98 -21.30
CA LEU A 86 17.65 -23.94 -20.23
C LEU A 86 16.51 -24.96 -20.10
N ALA A 87 15.26 -24.53 -20.15
CA ALA A 87 14.09 -25.40 -20.08
C ALA A 87 13.98 -26.34 -21.29
N ASP A 88 14.33 -25.84 -22.47
CA ASP A 88 14.29 -26.58 -23.74
C ASP A 88 15.52 -27.50 -23.93
N GLY A 89 16.47 -27.50 -22.97
CA GLY A 89 17.68 -28.32 -23.02
C GLY A 89 18.70 -27.89 -24.08
N SER A 90 18.50 -26.73 -24.71
CA SER A 90 19.41 -26.14 -25.69
C SER A 90 20.50 -25.34 -24.97
N VAL A 91 21.38 -26.03 -24.25
CA VAL A 91 22.66 -25.46 -23.80
C VAL A 91 23.74 -26.07 -24.68
N HIS A 92 24.29 -25.27 -25.58
CA HIS A 92 25.53 -25.56 -26.30
C HIS A 92 26.57 -24.53 -25.89
#